data_AF-A0A925S5R2-F1
#
_entry.id   AF-A0A925S5R2-F1
#
_cell.length_a   1.000
_cell.length_b   1.000
_cell.length_c   1.000
_cell.angle_alpha   90.00
_cell.angle_beta   90.00
_cell.angle_gamma   90.00
#
_symmetry.space_group_name_H-M   'P 1'
#
loop_
_entity.id
_entity.type
_entity.pdbx_description
1 polymer ?
#
loop_
_entity_poly.entity_id
_entity_poly.type
_entity_poly.pdbx_seq_one_letter_code
_entity_poly.pdbx_strand_id
1 'polypeptide(L)'
;MADDSKKQFARWRKSLSHRTAVLVDQVFELLLPPLFEQGFEWASTTREFGELADCRAGEIPLQRRVGAAWATVVISFDHRKQSCFQIFFGQLSEVCHQLTAQGLVEIPRRQARVFNGPSHWTVVRGQRLSNDNEFGCCPSHLTDFHRVDRLLRLGLAPEGLLREEVVLARECMAELLAVSVSGMPREWETAPLGRVGQHMALLSSTRAQGRPTTR
;
A
#
# COMPACT_ATOMS: atom_id res chain seq x y z
N MET A 1 -7.80 7.40 19.10
CA MET A 1 -6.41 6.89 19.10
C MET A 1 -5.87 6.55 17.70
N ALA A 2 -6.47 7.05 16.60
CA ALA A 2 -5.87 7.00 15.24
C ALA A 2 -4.91 8.19 14.96
N ASP A 3 -4.62 8.96 16.01
CA ASP A 3 -4.00 10.28 15.91
C ASP A 3 -2.50 10.22 15.60
N ASP A 4 -1.81 9.16 16.02
CA ASP A 4 -0.35 9.15 16.01
C ASP A 4 0.23 8.95 14.61
N SER A 5 -0.33 8.04 13.81
CA SER A 5 0.09 7.82 12.41
C SER A 5 -0.21 9.05 11.56
N LYS A 6 -1.39 9.65 11.76
CA LYS A 6 -1.78 10.90 11.09
C LYS A 6 -0.85 12.07 11.47
N LYS A 7 -0.48 12.20 12.75
CA LYS A 7 0.48 13.20 13.23
C LYS A 7 1.88 12.95 12.68
N GLN A 8 2.34 11.70 12.63
CA GLN A 8 3.65 11.35 12.07
C GLN A 8 3.72 11.69 10.58
N PHE A 9 2.70 11.30 9.80
CA PHE A 9 2.60 11.64 8.39
C PHE A 9 2.57 13.16 8.17
N ALA A 10 1.78 13.89 8.98
CA ALA A 10 1.72 15.35 8.90
C ALA A 10 3.08 16.02 9.18
N ARG A 11 3.91 15.45 10.08
CA ARG A 11 5.27 15.95 10.33
C ARG A 11 6.20 15.69 9.14
N TRP A 12 6.15 14.49 8.55
CA TRP A 12 6.91 14.16 7.35
C TRP A 12 6.53 15.04 6.16
N ARG A 13 5.23 15.31 5.97
CA ARG A 13 4.73 16.16 4.88
C ARG A 13 5.36 17.56 4.87
N LYS A 14 5.76 18.09 6.03
CA LYS A 14 6.42 19.41 6.15
C LYS A 14 7.84 19.46 5.61
N SER A 15 8.51 18.32 5.42
CA SER A 15 9.90 18.25 4.95
C SER A 15 10.04 17.81 3.49
N LEU A 16 8.91 17.73 2.77
CA LEU A 16 8.86 17.26 1.39
C LEU A 16 9.40 18.30 0.40
N SER A 17 9.96 17.79 -0.69
CA SER A 17 10.18 18.60 -1.89
C SER A 17 8.82 19.02 -2.46
N HIS A 18 8.80 20.13 -3.20
CA HIS A 18 7.57 20.63 -3.84
C HIS A 18 6.86 19.55 -4.68
N ARG A 19 7.60 18.80 -5.51
CA ARG A 19 7.02 17.73 -6.35
C ARG A 19 6.39 16.60 -5.52
N THR A 20 7.05 16.17 -4.44
CA THR A 20 6.49 15.13 -3.59
C THR A 20 5.30 15.65 -2.78
N ALA A 21 5.30 16.93 -2.38
CA ALA A 21 4.15 17.56 -1.77
C ALA A 21 2.93 17.59 -2.71
N VAL A 22 3.12 18.00 -3.98
CA VAL A 22 2.06 17.97 -5.01
C VAL A 22 1.48 16.56 -5.19
N LEU A 23 2.35 15.55 -5.28
CA LEU A 23 1.91 14.16 -5.39
C LEU A 23 1.07 13.72 -4.17
N VAL A 24 1.53 14.05 -2.96
CA VAL A 24 0.80 13.75 -1.72
C VAL A 24 -0.56 14.43 -1.74
N ASP A 25 -0.64 15.68 -2.16
CA ASP A 25 -1.90 16.44 -2.23
C ASP A 25 -2.89 15.79 -3.20
N GLN A 26 -2.42 15.36 -4.36
CA GLN A 26 -3.23 14.63 -5.34
C GLN A 26 -3.69 13.28 -4.81
N VAL A 27 -2.87 12.54 -4.06
CA VAL A 27 -3.29 11.30 -3.38
C VAL A 27 -4.45 11.58 -2.41
N PHE A 28 -4.37 12.67 -1.64
CA PHE A 28 -5.45 13.06 -0.73
C PHE A 28 -6.73 13.49 -1.46
N GLU A 29 -6.61 14.15 -2.60
CA GLU A 29 -7.74 14.63 -3.41
C GLU A 29 -8.42 13.49 -4.19
N LEU A 30 -7.65 12.56 -4.76
CA LEU A 30 -8.15 11.65 -5.79
C LEU A 30 -8.17 10.18 -5.35
N LEU A 31 -7.20 9.75 -4.55
CA LEU A 31 -7.00 8.34 -4.22
C LEU A 31 -7.64 7.96 -2.87
N LEU A 32 -7.54 8.81 -1.85
CA LEU A 32 -8.09 8.53 -0.53
C LEU A 32 -9.63 8.56 -0.42
N PRO A 33 -10.37 9.46 -1.09
CA PRO A 33 -11.81 9.56 -0.88
C PRO A 33 -12.58 8.25 -1.17
N PRO A 34 -12.32 7.52 -2.28
CA PRO A 34 -12.96 6.23 -2.53
C PRO A 34 -12.70 5.18 -1.43
N LEU A 35 -11.54 5.22 -0.77
CA LEU A 35 -11.24 4.33 0.35
C LEU A 35 -12.07 4.70 1.58
N PHE A 36 -12.16 5.99 1.90
CA PHE A 36 -12.98 6.47 3.02
C PHE A 36 -14.47 6.17 2.81
N GLU A 37 -14.98 6.33 1.59
CA GLU A 37 -16.36 5.96 1.22
C GLU A 37 -16.67 4.47 1.44
N GLN A 38 -15.65 3.60 1.31
CA GLN A 38 -15.76 2.16 1.58
C GLN A 38 -15.56 1.79 3.07
N GLY A 39 -15.42 2.78 3.95
CA GLY A 39 -15.27 2.58 5.39
C GLY A 39 -13.85 2.24 5.84
N PHE A 40 -12.84 2.56 5.03
CA PHE A 40 -11.46 2.54 5.50
C PHE A 40 -11.19 3.74 6.41
N GLU A 41 -10.46 3.53 7.49
CA GLU A 41 -10.04 4.56 8.43
C GLU A 41 -8.54 4.46 8.69
N TRP A 42 -7.93 5.53 9.21
CA TRP A 42 -6.53 5.51 9.62
C TRP A 42 -6.27 4.41 10.66
N ALA A 43 -5.30 3.55 10.39
CA ALA A 43 -4.84 2.56 11.34
C ALA A 43 -4.12 3.25 12.51
N SER A 44 -4.23 2.68 13.72
CA SER A 44 -3.43 3.14 14.86
C SER A 44 -2.05 2.49 14.84
N THR A 45 -1.01 3.25 15.09
CA THR A 45 0.36 2.76 15.26
C THR A 45 0.80 3.02 16.69
N THR A 46 0.18 2.36 17.65
CA THR A 46 0.55 2.51 19.07
C THR A 46 1.93 1.92 19.31
N ARG A 47 2.80 2.69 19.98
CA ARG A 47 4.17 2.35 20.40
C ARG A 47 4.25 1.41 21.61
N GLU A 48 3.13 0.85 22.08
CA GLU A 48 3.01 0.23 23.41
C GLU A 48 3.80 -1.08 23.59
N PHE A 49 4.29 -1.69 22.52
CA PHE A 49 5.27 -2.78 22.62
C PHE A 49 6.58 -2.29 21.99
N GLY A 50 7.64 -2.27 22.80
CA GLY A 50 8.95 -1.72 22.47
C GLY A 50 9.42 -2.03 21.05
N GLU A 51 10.05 -1.04 20.42
CA GLU A 51 10.57 -1.13 19.04
C GLU A 51 9.58 -1.74 18.02
N LEU A 52 8.28 -1.46 18.14
CA LEU A 52 7.34 -1.58 17.02
C LEU A 52 7.72 -0.55 15.94
N ALA A 53 8.78 -0.88 15.22
CA ALA A 53 9.38 -0.08 14.18
C ALA A 53 8.35 0.27 13.10
N ASP A 54 8.35 1.55 12.76
CA ASP A 54 8.14 2.04 11.40
C ASP A 54 6.78 1.81 10.74
N CYS A 55 5.73 2.50 11.21
CA CYS A 55 4.97 3.17 10.16
C CYS A 55 5.93 4.25 9.69
N ARG A 56 6.44 4.06 8.47
CA ARG A 56 7.45 4.97 7.95
C ARG A 56 6.79 6.34 7.84
N ALA A 57 7.58 7.38 8.07
CA ALA A 57 7.04 8.73 8.16
C ALA A 57 6.24 9.16 6.89
N GLY A 58 6.47 8.49 5.76
CA GLY A 58 5.71 8.62 4.51
C GLY A 58 4.75 7.47 4.19
N GLU A 59 4.06 6.91 5.18
CA GLU A 59 3.02 5.90 4.96
C GLU A 59 1.64 6.38 5.41
N ILE A 60 0.61 6.03 4.64
CA ILE A 60 -0.80 6.20 4.98
C ILE A 60 -1.39 4.80 5.23
N PRO A 61 -1.41 4.31 6.47
CA PRO A 61 -1.99 3.03 6.80
C PRO A 61 -3.50 3.17 7.04
N LEU A 62 -4.29 2.35 6.35
CA LEU A 62 -5.74 2.35 6.40
C LEU A 62 -6.28 0.95 6.70
N GLN A 63 -7.39 0.88 7.43
CA GLN A 63 -8.07 -0.36 7.80
C GLN A 63 -9.59 -0.21 7.67
N ARG A 64 -10.24 -1.21 7.12
CA ARG A 64 -11.70 -1.38 7.14
C ARG A 64 -12.04 -2.49 8.14
N ARG A 65 -12.64 -2.11 9.28
CA ARG A 65 -12.81 -2.98 10.46
C ARG A 65 -14.16 -3.69 10.48
N VAL A 66 -14.43 -4.50 9.46
CA VAL A 66 -15.72 -5.20 9.30
C VAL A 66 -15.50 -6.71 9.28
N GLY A 67 -16.28 -7.44 10.06
CA GLY A 67 -16.30 -8.90 10.09
C GLY A 67 -15.00 -9.56 10.58
N ALA A 68 -14.86 -10.85 10.23
CA ALA A 68 -13.74 -11.70 10.64
C ALA A 68 -12.46 -11.49 9.82
N ALA A 69 -12.50 -10.69 8.72
CA ALA A 69 -11.37 -10.40 7.83
C ALA A 69 -11.27 -8.88 7.54
N TRP A 70 -10.47 -8.14 8.33
CA TRP A 70 -10.28 -6.70 8.19
C TRP A 70 -9.36 -6.42 7.00
N ALA A 71 -9.91 -5.75 6.00
CA ALA A 71 -9.12 -5.28 4.87
C ALA A 71 -8.19 -4.14 5.30
N THR A 72 -6.98 -4.13 4.77
CA THR A 72 -5.94 -3.15 5.10
C THR A 72 -5.26 -2.66 3.84
N VAL A 73 -5.01 -1.36 3.78
CA VAL A 73 -4.35 -0.68 2.67
C VAL A 73 -3.20 0.14 3.25
N VAL A 74 -2.05 0.12 2.60
CA VAL A 74 -0.94 1.02 2.93
C VAL A 74 -0.49 1.71 1.65
N ILE A 75 -0.59 3.03 1.63
CA ILE A 75 0.05 3.85 0.60
C ILE A 75 1.42 4.26 1.14
N SER A 76 2.49 3.77 0.50
CA SER A 76 3.88 4.00 0.94
C SER A 76 4.58 4.89 -0.07
N PHE A 77 4.97 6.10 0.36
CA PHE A 77 5.74 7.04 -0.45
C PHE A 77 7.24 6.76 -0.33
N ASP A 78 7.99 7.05 -1.39
CA ASP A 78 9.44 6.88 -1.36
C ASP A 78 10.10 7.85 -0.35
N HIS A 79 10.82 7.26 0.60
CA HIS A 79 11.56 7.92 1.67
C HIS A 79 12.83 8.62 1.18
N ARG A 80 13.33 8.29 -0.02
CA ARG A 80 14.45 8.95 -0.70
C ARG A 80 14.04 10.28 -1.38
N LYS A 81 12.84 10.80 -1.04
CA LYS A 81 12.25 12.04 -1.58
C LYS A 81 11.96 12.00 -3.07
N GLN A 82 11.81 10.82 -3.64
CA GLN A 82 11.31 10.68 -5.00
C GLN A 82 9.80 10.92 -4.98
N SER A 83 9.26 11.50 -6.04
CA SER A 83 7.82 11.77 -6.15
C SER A 83 7.13 10.52 -6.68
N CYS A 84 7.16 9.45 -5.89
CA CYS A 84 6.50 8.19 -6.19
C CYS A 84 5.96 7.49 -4.94
N PHE A 85 5.07 6.52 -5.17
CA PHE A 85 4.44 5.73 -4.13
C PHE A 85 4.07 4.33 -4.63
N GLN A 86 3.82 3.44 -3.69
CA GLN A 86 3.30 2.08 -3.90
C GLN A 86 2.04 1.90 -3.07
N ILE A 87 1.15 1.01 -3.52
CA ILE A 87 -0.04 0.62 -2.77
C ILE A 87 0.08 -0.85 -2.41
N PHE A 88 0.00 -1.14 -1.11
CA PHE A 88 -0.06 -2.47 -0.57
C PHE A 88 -1.44 -2.75 -0.01
N PHE A 89 -1.87 -4.00 -0.16
CA PHE A 89 -3.15 -4.49 0.31
C PHE A 89 -2.98 -5.80 1.07
N GLY A 90 -3.87 -6.05 2.01
CA GLY A 90 -3.80 -7.24 2.87
C GLY A 90 -5.12 -7.44 3.59
N GLN A 91 -5.35 -8.65 4.06
CA GLN A 91 -6.44 -8.96 4.97
C GLN A 91 -5.82 -9.45 6.27
N LEU A 92 -6.20 -8.84 7.39
CA LEU A 92 -5.84 -9.35 8.70
C LEU A 92 -6.79 -10.49 9.05
N SER A 93 -6.33 -11.51 9.76
CA SER A 93 -7.17 -12.50 10.45
C SER A 93 -7.54 -12.04 11.86
N GLU A 94 -8.40 -12.76 12.56
CA GLU A 94 -8.71 -12.48 13.98
C GLU A 94 -7.45 -12.58 14.86
N VAL A 95 -6.68 -13.64 14.63
CA VAL A 95 -5.35 -13.84 15.22
C VAL A 95 -4.30 -13.35 14.24
N CYS A 96 -3.47 -12.39 14.66
CA CYS A 96 -2.39 -11.83 13.84
C CYS A 96 -1.05 -12.17 14.47
N HIS A 97 -0.02 -12.32 13.63
CA HIS A 97 1.32 -12.65 14.08
C HIS A 97 2.35 -11.65 13.57
N GLN A 98 3.40 -11.45 14.35
CA GLN A 98 4.54 -10.61 13.99
C GLN A 98 5.85 -11.35 14.24
N LEU A 99 6.75 -11.27 13.27
CA LEU A 99 8.11 -11.74 13.45
C LEU A 99 8.91 -10.68 14.25
N THR A 100 9.44 -11.10 15.39
CA THR A 100 10.32 -10.31 16.27
C THR A 100 11.70 -10.94 16.33
N ALA A 101 12.67 -10.29 16.98
CA ALA A 101 13.99 -10.88 17.20
C ALA A 101 13.93 -12.21 17.98
N GLN A 102 12.90 -12.39 18.81
CA GLN A 102 12.66 -13.57 19.64
C GLN A 102 11.80 -14.64 18.95
N GLY A 103 11.35 -14.40 17.71
CA GLY A 103 10.51 -15.31 16.96
C GLY A 103 9.12 -14.74 16.65
N LEU A 104 8.19 -15.63 16.26
CA LEU A 104 6.83 -15.26 15.88
C LEU A 104 5.97 -15.07 17.15
N VAL A 105 5.38 -13.89 17.32
CA VAL A 105 4.55 -13.53 18.48
C VAL A 105 3.15 -13.17 18.00
N GLU A 106 2.13 -13.60 18.75
CA GLU A 106 0.75 -13.17 18.53
C GLU A 106 0.57 -11.71 18.94
N ILE A 107 -0.09 -10.92 18.09
CA ILE A 107 -0.37 -9.51 18.35
C ILE A 107 -1.86 -9.21 18.20
N PRO A 108 -2.40 -8.24 18.96
CA PRO A 108 -3.76 -7.77 18.75
C PRO A 108 -3.95 -7.30 17.30
N ARG A 109 -5.00 -7.79 16.63
CA ARG A 109 -5.33 -7.40 15.25
C ARG A 109 -5.38 -5.88 15.01
N ARG A 110 -5.80 -5.10 16.02
CA ARG A 110 -5.83 -3.64 15.97
C ARG A 110 -4.45 -3.00 15.77
N GLN A 111 -3.39 -3.72 16.13
CA GLN A 111 -1.99 -3.31 16.03
C GLN A 111 -1.31 -3.92 14.79
N ALA A 112 -1.96 -4.89 14.14
CA ALA A 112 -1.43 -5.56 12.98
C ALA A 112 -1.46 -4.68 11.72
N ARG A 113 -0.46 -4.84 10.87
CA ARG A 113 -0.30 -4.16 9.58
C ARG A 113 -0.61 -5.10 8.43
N VAL A 114 -0.63 -4.53 7.22
CA VAL A 114 -0.85 -5.26 5.97
C VAL A 114 0.01 -6.54 5.85
N PHE A 115 1.26 -6.50 6.32
CA PHE A 115 2.22 -7.61 6.25
C PHE A 115 2.07 -8.66 7.38
N ASN A 116 1.23 -8.40 8.38
CA ASN A 116 0.93 -9.34 9.47
C ASN A 116 -0.23 -10.27 9.15
N GLY A 117 -0.92 -10.02 8.02
CA GLY A 117 -1.96 -10.91 7.50
C GLY A 117 -1.39 -12.20 6.89
N PRO A 118 -2.24 -13.22 6.68
CA PRO A 118 -1.85 -14.45 5.98
C PRO A 118 -1.34 -14.19 4.55
N SER A 119 -1.74 -13.09 3.92
CA SER A 119 -1.31 -12.72 2.58
C SER A 119 -1.32 -11.21 2.41
N HIS A 120 -0.39 -10.72 1.60
CA HIS A 120 -0.35 -9.33 1.20
C HIS A 120 0.03 -9.20 -0.28
N TRP A 121 -0.52 -8.16 -0.89
CA TRP A 121 -0.48 -7.88 -2.31
C TRP A 121 -0.03 -6.45 -2.56
N THR A 122 0.31 -6.17 -3.80
CA THR A 122 0.55 -4.81 -4.28
C THR A 122 -0.28 -4.54 -5.53
N VAL A 123 -0.70 -3.29 -5.67
CA VAL A 123 -1.40 -2.81 -6.87
C VAL A 123 -0.37 -2.65 -7.99
N VAL A 124 -0.70 -3.15 -9.18
CA VAL A 124 0.14 -3.05 -10.39
C VAL A 124 -0.63 -2.41 -11.55
N ARG A 125 0.06 -1.70 -12.45
CA ARG A 125 -0.57 -1.06 -13.62
C ARG A 125 -1.08 -2.08 -14.65
N GLY A 126 -0.57 -3.29 -14.58
CA GLY A 126 -1.03 -4.45 -15.33
C GLY A 126 -0.31 -4.65 -16.67
N GLN A 127 0.73 -3.87 -16.95
CA GLN A 127 1.40 -3.84 -18.25
C GLN A 127 2.72 -4.62 -18.31
N ARG A 128 3.46 -4.90 -17.20
CA ARG A 128 4.74 -5.68 -17.23
C ARG A 128 5.08 -6.38 -15.89
N LEU A 129 6.03 -7.33 -15.91
CA LEU A 129 6.36 -8.23 -14.78
C LEU A 129 7.35 -7.68 -13.73
N SER A 130 8.15 -6.64 -14.04
CA SER A 130 9.14 -6.10 -13.10
C SER A 130 9.01 -4.58 -12.99
N ASN A 131 8.71 -4.09 -11.78
CA ASN A 131 8.53 -2.68 -11.38
C ASN A 131 7.19 -2.01 -11.75
N ASP A 132 6.16 -2.80 -12.05
CA ASP A 132 4.85 -2.26 -12.43
C ASP A 132 3.96 -1.86 -11.24
N ASN A 133 4.53 -1.82 -10.03
CA ASN A 133 3.82 -1.56 -8.78
C ASN A 133 4.09 -0.16 -8.19
N GLU A 134 4.89 0.65 -8.87
CA GLU A 134 5.17 2.02 -8.46
C GLU A 134 4.36 3.00 -9.29
N PHE A 135 3.91 4.09 -8.66
CA PHE A 135 3.16 5.18 -9.26
C PHE A 135 3.90 6.50 -9.03
N GLY A 136 3.84 7.41 -10.00
CA GLY A 136 4.54 8.69 -9.99
C GLY A 136 5.83 8.68 -10.82
N CYS A 137 6.86 9.34 -10.30
CA CYS A 137 8.09 9.67 -11.02
C CYS A 137 9.27 8.82 -10.52
N CYS A 138 9.23 7.52 -10.83
CA CYS A 138 10.28 6.58 -10.42
C CYS A 138 11.42 6.46 -11.43
N PRO A 139 12.67 6.31 -10.98
CA PRO A 139 13.80 5.94 -11.82
C PRO A 139 13.60 4.58 -12.53
N SER A 140 12.88 3.66 -11.89
CA SER A 140 12.51 2.35 -12.46
C SER A 140 11.67 2.48 -13.74
N HIS A 141 10.89 3.55 -13.89
CA HIS A 141 10.11 3.85 -15.10
C HIS A 141 10.95 4.47 -16.21
N LEU A 142 12.17 4.89 -15.88
CA LEU A 142 13.13 5.41 -16.84
C LEU A 142 13.97 4.27 -17.41
N THR A 143 13.44 3.10 -17.75
CA THR A 143 14.19 2.04 -18.49
C THR A 143 13.57 1.69 -19.85
N ASP A 144 12.36 2.18 -20.15
CA ASP A 144 11.61 1.84 -21.36
C ASP A 144 11.54 2.97 -22.41
N PHE A 145 11.18 2.64 -23.66
CA PHE A 145 11.10 3.56 -24.81
C PHE A 145 10.18 4.79 -24.59
N HIS A 146 9.28 4.75 -23.61
CA HIS A 146 8.48 5.92 -23.18
C HIS A 146 9.29 6.97 -22.39
N ARG A 147 10.60 6.76 -22.21
CA ARG A 147 11.57 7.66 -21.54
C ARG A 147 11.51 9.10 -22.00
N VAL A 148 11.52 9.35 -23.32
CA VAL A 148 11.73 10.72 -23.84
C VAL A 148 10.52 11.60 -23.56
N ASP A 149 9.32 11.13 -23.92
CA ASP A 149 8.08 11.85 -23.63
C ASP A 149 7.93 12.08 -22.12
N ARG A 150 8.13 11.04 -21.31
CA ARG A 150 7.99 11.15 -19.85
C ARG A 150 9.03 12.09 -19.25
N LEU A 151 10.29 12.08 -19.71
CA LEU A 151 11.32 13.02 -19.27
C LEU A 151 11.01 14.46 -19.68
N LEU A 152 10.52 14.68 -20.90
CA LEU A 152 10.08 16.00 -21.36
C LEU A 152 8.93 16.51 -20.51
N ARG A 153 7.92 15.68 -20.26
CA ARG A 153 6.77 16.02 -19.41
C ARG A 153 7.17 16.27 -17.96
N LEU A 154 8.13 15.52 -17.42
CA LEU A 154 8.73 15.78 -16.10
C LEU A 154 9.44 17.14 -16.01
N GLY A 155 10.06 17.58 -17.10
CA GLY A 155 10.72 18.88 -17.19
C GLY A 155 9.74 20.04 -17.36
N LEU A 156 8.71 19.86 -18.20
CA LEU A 156 7.80 20.93 -18.63
C LEU A 156 6.54 21.06 -17.78
N ALA A 157 5.97 19.95 -17.30
CA ALA A 157 4.69 19.92 -16.59
C ALA A 157 4.62 18.75 -15.59
N PRO A 158 5.48 18.71 -14.56
CA PRO A 158 5.57 17.58 -13.64
C PRO A 158 4.26 17.31 -12.88
N GLU A 159 3.47 18.34 -12.59
CA GLU A 159 2.23 18.22 -11.83
C GLU A 159 1.14 17.45 -12.58
N GLY A 160 1.03 17.68 -13.90
CA GLY A 160 0.07 16.98 -14.76
C GLY A 160 0.39 15.50 -14.87
N LEU A 161 1.68 15.16 -15.03
CA LEU A 161 2.12 13.76 -15.03
C LEU A 161 1.87 13.10 -13.68
N LEU A 162 2.17 13.77 -12.56
CA LEU A 162 1.87 13.24 -11.23
C LEU A 162 0.37 12.99 -11.06
N ARG A 163 -0.49 13.88 -11.60
CA ARG A 163 -1.95 13.72 -11.51
C ARG A 163 -2.41 12.49 -12.27
N GLU A 164 -1.94 12.31 -13.51
CA GLU A 164 -2.24 11.12 -14.32
C GLU A 164 -1.83 9.82 -13.61
N GLU A 165 -0.69 9.84 -12.95
CA GLU A 165 -0.18 8.70 -12.19
C GLU A 165 -1.07 8.35 -10.98
N VAL A 166 -1.62 9.35 -10.29
CA VAL A 166 -2.59 9.13 -9.22
C VAL A 166 -3.94 8.66 -9.76
N VAL A 167 -4.39 9.17 -10.90
CA VAL A 167 -5.60 8.69 -11.58
C VAL A 167 -5.46 7.23 -11.99
N LEU A 168 -4.33 6.85 -12.60
CA LEU A 168 -4.03 5.47 -12.94
C LEU A 168 -4.02 4.58 -11.70
N ALA A 169 -3.38 5.02 -10.61
CA ALA A 169 -3.38 4.28 -9.35
C ALA A 169 -4.80 4.04 -8.81
N ARG A 170 -5.68 5.05 -8.93
CA ARG A 170 -7.09 4.95 -8.55
C ARG A 170 -7.84 3.94 -9.42
N GLU A 171 -7.62 3.95 -10.73
CA GLU A 171 -8.23 2.98 -11.65
C GLU A 171 -7.81 1.54 -11.32
N CYS A 172 -6.51 1.32 -11.10
CA CYS A 172 -5.98 0.01 -10.71
C CYS A 172 -6.52 -0.44 -9.33
N MET A 173 -6.81 0.49 -8.43
CA MET A 173 -7.37 0.21 -7.12
C MET A 173 -8.84 -0.25 -7.16
N ALA A 174 -9.56 -0.12 -8.28
CA ALA A 174 -10.94 -0.58 -8.39
C ALA A 174 -11.08 -2.08 -8.08
N GLU A 175 -10.13 -2.90 -8.54
CA GLU A 175 -10.08 -4.33 -8.23
C GLU A 175 -9.88 -4.58 -6.73
N LEU A 176 -9.00 -3.82 -6.09
CA LEU A 176 -8.78 -3.86 -4.64
C LEU A 176 -10.07 -3.54 -3.87
N LEU A 177 -10.77 -2.46 -4.26
CA LEU A 177 -12.01 -2.07 -3.58
C LEU A 177 -13.07 -3.16 -3.69
N ALA A 178 -13.26 -3.73 -4.88
CA ALA A 178 -14.19 -4.84 -5.09
C ALA A 178 -13.87 -6.05 -4.19
N VAL A 179 -12.60 -6.44 -4.13
CA VAL A 179 -12.12 -7.56 -3.30
C VAL A 179 -12.24 -7.26 -1.80
N SER A 180 -12.08 -6.00 -1.39
CA SER A 180 -12.21 -5.59 0.01
C SER A 180 -13.64 -5.72 0.56
N VAL A 181 -14.64 -5.72 -0.33
CA VAL A 181 -16.06 -5.87 0.00
C VAL A 181 -16.49 -7.34 -0.10
N SER A 182 -16.14 -8.01 -1.20
CA SER A 182 -16.58 -9.38 -1.49
C SER A 182 -15.76 -10.46 -0.79
N GLY A 183 -14.62 -10.10 -0.18
CA GLY A 183 -13.65 -11.04 0.34
C GLY A 183 -12.60 -11.44 -0.70
N MET A 184 -11.47 -11.96 -0.23
CA MET A 184 -10.37 -12.37 -1.09
C MET A 184 -10.72 -13.63 -1.87
N PRO A 185 -10.47 -13.69 -3.20
CA PRO A 185 -10.56 -14.93 -3.95
C PRO A 185 -9.60 -15.97 -3.34
N ARG A 186 -10.11 -17.18 -3.07
CA ARG A 186 -9.32 -18.23 -2.42
C ARG A 186 -8.12 -18.63 -3.27
N GLU A 187 -8.27 -18.61 -4.59
CA GLU A 187 -7.21 -18.89 -5.55
C GLU A 187 -6.01 -17.94 -5.39
N TRP A 188 -6.21 -16.69 -4.98
CA TRP A 188 -5.13 -15.71 -4.80
C TRP A 188 -4.27 -16.01 -3.59
N GLU A 189 -4.83 -16.63 -2.56
CA GLU A 189 -4.07 -16.99 -1.35
C GLU A 189 -3.12 -18.18 -1.60
N THR A 190 -3.44 -19.03 -2.58
CA THR A 190 -2.65 -20.22 -2.93
C THR A 190 -1.85 -20.04 -4.23
N ALA A 191 -2.04 -18.94 -4.93
CA ALA A 191 -1.32 -18.66 -6.17
C ALA A 191 0.20 -18.57 -5.93
N PRO A 192 1.02 -18.90 -6.95
CA PRO A 192 2.43 -18.52 -6.94
C PRO A 192 2.59 -17.02 -6.71
N LEU A 193 3.72 -16.62 -6.12
CA LEU A 193 4.08 -15.21 -6.00
C LEU A 193 4.11 -14.57 -7.39
N GLY A 194 3.59 -13.35 -7.51
CA GLY A 194 3.42 -12.67 -8.79
C GLY A 194 1.97 -12.28 -9.07
N ARG A 195 1.63 -12.10 -10.34
CA ARG A 195 0.31 -11.59 -10.74
C ARG A 195 -0.79 -12.59 -10.41
N VAL A 196 -1.81 -12.11 -9.70
CA VAL A 196 -3.03 -12.87 -9.35
C VAL A 196 -4.29 -12.27 -9.96
N GLY A 197 -4.21 -11.03 -10.43
CA GLY A 197 -5.28 -10.32 -11.11
C GLY A 197 -4.75 -9.38 -12.19
N GLN A 198 -5.64 -8.54 -12.72
CA GLN A 198 -5.26 -7.56 -13.73
C GLN A 198 -4.34 -6.50 -13.12
N HIS A 199 -4.70 -6.01 -11.94
CA HIS A 199 -4.02 -4.94 -11.22
C HIS A 199 -3.50 -5.37 -9.85
N MET A 200 -3.40 -6.68 -9.60
CA MET A 200 -2.98 -7.23 -8.31
C MET A 200 -1.86 -8.25 -8.46
N ALA A 201 -0.84 -8.12 -7.62
CA ALA A 201 0.25 -9.08 -7.50
C ALA A 201 0.44 -9.51 -6.05
N LEU A 202 0.52 -10.83 -5.82
CA LEU A 202 0.82 -11.44 -4.53
C LEU A 202 2.31 -11.32 -4.22
N LEU A 203 2.63 -10.72 -3.07
CA LEU A 203 4.00 -10.53 -2.59
C LEU A 203 4.40 -11.58 -1.57
N SER A 204 3.48 -11.95 -0.67
CA SER A 204 3.65 -13.12 0.18
C SER A 204 2.32 -13.76 0.57
N SER A 205 2.36 -15.06 0.83
CA SER A 205 1.26 -15.80 1.44
C SER A 205 1.82 -16.91 2.35
N THR A 206 1.29 -17.04 3.56
CA THR A 206 1.60 -18.14 4.47
C THR A 206 1.19 -19.49 3.87
N ARG A 207 0.10 -19.51 3.10
CA ARG A 207 -0.38 -20.71 2.39
C ARG A 207 0.49 -21.06 1.19
N ALA A 208 0.93 -20.08 0.40
CA ALA A 208 1.83 -20.33 -0.73
C ALA A 208 3.22 -20.81 -0.26
N GLN A 209 3.62 -20.45 0.95
CA GLN A 209 4.87 -20.89 1.57
C GLN A 209 4.76 -22.26 2.27
N GLY A 210 3.61 -22.95 2.17
CA GLY A 210 3.41 -24.25 2.81
C GLY A 210 3.40 -24.21 4.35
N ARG A 211 3.23 -23.03 4.95
CA ARG A 211 3.15 -22.90 6.41
C ARG A 211 1.75 -23.35 6.87
N PRO A 212 1.65 -24.20 7.90
CA PRO A 212 0.34 -24.61 8.42
C PRO A 212 -0.41 -23.38 8.91
N THR A 213 -1.65 -23.23 8.43
CA THR A 213 -2.60 -22.30 9.04
C THR A 213 -3.16 -22.99 10.26
N THR A 214 -2.80 -22.51 11.45
CA THR A 214 -3.44 -22.96 12.69
C THR A 214 -4.92 -22.57 12.61
N ARG A 215 -5.78 -23.59 12.65
CA ARG A 215 -7.24 -23.47 12.68
C ARG A 215 -7.71 -23.07 14.05
#